data_AF-A0A1V1X0R1-F1
#
_entry.id   AF-A0A1V1X0R1-F1
#
_cell.length_a   1.000
_cell.length_b   1.000
_cell.length_c   1.000
_cell.angle_alpha   90.00
_cell.angle_beta   90.00
_cell.angle_gamma   90.00
#
_symmetry.space_group_name_H-M   'P 1'
#
loop_
_entity.id
_entity.type
_entity.pdbx_description
1 polymer ?
#
loop_
_entity_poly.entity_id
_entity_poly.type
_entity_poly.pdbx_seq_one_letter_code
_entity_poly.pdbx_strand_id
1 'polypeptide(L)'
;MRFNCHSHIFNAKSIFTPYTLDILINRFRNMNLPDAIKDEAADQLIKLFNKAGDYADEERLFRKLLEKVTGTEEFKKILQKLSTNNKLKIELSDPSKIENFAIEKIIGLFNRITDLFDKSDKDAEKADILDFIYFLRIALLPSIRDVTDHLMAEIKKDDAVIALMMDITKDGQGPELFEKQLKDTSDMVLAYPGSVFPFIAINPRRPNHYEIMERAISSMGFVGIKLYPSLGYDVGSPEMRKVYRYCQEKNVPILQHCNKGGFTYGNNAEKSNPVYWEPILRDYSQLKICFGHFGGDENLVQSPIPNNSWTRTILNLMVQYEGVYADIAYHDDSMKDEAGGTKYFNNLKALLNDNRYKKRILFGTDFFLVRMRIREKNHWKWFEKRFTGPHFKQITETNPLDFLGMPKGNRKPAWNIANYIQFVRMHSDKMKSTAGPWLEKAVIDQFGRSAALPKKSELAANWDWNNKAHAYCYLFLEEGQLSKYQKEKPFEVIGMFKMRDLSYWEKGAGPSEIWFRVLEAMAEKLDTFFRTNNAEYRNGYNSEKAVSTLKKAFDNGALYLHELAAECSKIYIFN
;
A
#
# COMPACT_ATOMS: atom_id res chain seq x y z
N MET A 1 15.99 -7.01 -8.79
CA MET A 1 14.69 -6.46 -8.36
C MET A 1 13.89 -7.58 -7.74
N ARG A 2 13.51 -7.44 -6.48
CA ARG A 2 12.62 -8.38 -5.78
C ARG A 2 11.19 -7.87 -5.86
N PHE A 3 10.22 -8.76 -5.82
CA PHE A 3 8.80 -8.43 -5.88
C PHE A 3 8.08 -8.91 -4.63
N ASN A 4 7.29 -8.01 -4.04
CA ASN A 4 6.12 -8.38 -3.27
C ASN A 4 4.94 -8.56 -4.23
N CYS A 5 4.55 -9.80 -4.51
CA CYS A 5 3.52 -10.09 -5.51
C CYS A 5 2.07 -9.90 -4.99
N HIS A 6 1.90 -9.51 -3.74
CA HIS A 6 0.58 -9.38 -3.12
C HIS A 6 0.60 -8.25 -2.10
N SER A 7 0.13 -7.07 -2.47
CA SER A 7 0.04 -5.91 -1.58
C SER A 7 -1.19 -5.08 -1.88
N HIS A 8 -1.85 -4.60 -0.83
CA HIS A 8 -2.93 -3.64 -0.89
C HIS A 8 -2.42 -2.26 -0.48
N ILE A 9 -2.67 -1.25 -1.33
CA ILE A 9 -2.21 0.13 -1.11
C ILE A 9 -3.35 1.12 -0.91
N PHE A 10 -4.58 0.63 -0.82
CA PHE A 10 -5.75 1.47 -0.59
C PHE A 10 -5.86 1.84 0.89
N ASN A 11 -6.46 2.99 1.21
CA ASN A 11 -6.81 3.37 2.58
C ASN A 11 -8.31 3.15 2.84
N ALA A 12 -8.73 3.36 4.08
CA ALA A 12 -10.13 3.41 4.48
C ALA A 12 -11.02 4.21 3.53
N LYS A 13 -10.68 5.49 3.31
CA LYS A 13 -11.46 6.42 2.48
C LYS A 13 -11.67 5.95 1.03
N SER A 14 -10.72 5.21 0.47
CA SER A 14 -10.77 4.73 -0.91
C SER A 14 -11.60 3.45 -1.11
N ILE A 15 -12.05 2.82 -0.02
CA ILE A 15 -12.83 1.58 -0.05
C ILE A 15 -14.05 1.58 0.86
N PHE A 16 -14.23 2.59 1.72
CA PHE A 16 -15.26 2.61 2.74
C PHE A 16 -16.67 2.70 2.15
N THR A 17 -17.44 1.67 2.44
CA THR A 17 -18.89 1.57 2.28
C THR A 17 -19.47 1.15 3.65
N PRO A 18 -20.79 1.26 3.88
CA PRO A 18 -21.39 0.77 5.12
C PRO A 18 -21.04 -0.70 5.40
N TYR A 19 -20.90 -1.47 4.33
CA TYR A 19 -20.60 -2.89 4.39
C TYR A 19 -19.15 -3.18 4.82
N THR A 20 -18.19 -2.42 4.30
CA THR A 20 -16.77 -2.65 4.59
C THR A 20 -16.43 -2.17 5.99
N LEU A 21 -17.12 -1.12 6.44
CA LEU A 21 -17.09 -0.66 7.81
C LEU A 21 -17.59 -1.77 8.75
N ASP A 22 -18.72 -2.42 8.43
CA ASP A 22 -19.23 -3.54 9.23
C ASP A 22 -18.24 -4.73 9.28
N ILE A 23 -17.62 -5.10 8.15
CA ILE A 23 -16.56 -6.12 8.15
C ILE A 23 -15.40 -5.72 9.07
N LEU A 24 -14.92 -4.48 8.97
CA LEU A 24 -13.80 -4.01 9.79
C LEU A 24 -14.15 -4.01 11.28
N ILE A 25 -15.35 -3.54 11.64
CA ILE A 25 -15.85 -3.56 13.02
C ILE A 25 -15.97 -4.99 13.53
N ASN A 26 -16.54 -5.91 12.74
CA ASN A 26 -16.67 -7.31 13.13
C ASN A 26 -15.30 -7.99 13.29
N ARG A 27 -14.30 -7.63 12.48
CA ARG A 27 -12.93 -8.08 12.70
C ARG A 27 -12.37 -7.57 14.02
N PHE A 28 -12.57 -6.30 14.34
CA PHE A 28 -12.10 -5.74 15.62
C PHE A 28 -12.74 -6.44 16.81
N ARG A 29 -14.04 -6.72 16.73
CA ARG A 29 -14.79 -7.46 17.76
C ARG A 29 -14.21 -8.84 18.05
N ASN A 30 -13.65 -9.50 17.03
CA ASN A 30 -13.03 -10.82 17.11
C ASN A 30 -11.55 -10.81 17.53
N MET A 31 -10.93 -9.63 17.71
CA MET A 31 -9.57 -9.54 18.24
C MET A 31 -9.57 -9.78 19.75
N ASN A 32 -8.45 -10.30 20.26
CA ASN A 32 -8.21 -10.43 21.69
C ASN A 32 -7.80 -9.06 22.29
N LEU A 33 -8.75 -8.11 22.31
CA LEU A 33 -8.60 -6.75 22.82
C LEU A 33 -9.68 -6.42 23.85
N PRO A 34 -9.41 -5.53 24.83
CA PRO A 34 -10.43 -5.01 25.73
C PRO A 34 -11.63 -4.41 24.99
N ASP A 35 -12.86 -4.70 25.43
CA ASP A 35 -14.10 -4.25 24.78
C ASP A 35 -14.16 -2.73 24.63
N ALA A 36 -13.72 -1.98 25.64
CA ALA A 36 -13.68 -0.51 25.59
C ALA A 36 -12.84 0.08 24.44
N ILE A 37 -11.83 -0.66 23.96
CA ILE A 37 -10.98 -0.28 22.82
C ILE A 37 -11.69 -0.63 21.51
N LYS A 38 -12.27 -1.83 21.43
CA LYS A 38 -13.01 -2.30 20.25
C LYS A 38 -14.21 -1.40 19.98
N ASP A 39 -14.95 -1.05 21.03
CA ASP A 39 -16.12 -0.17 20.95
C ASP A 39 -15.73 1.26 20.56
N GLU A 40 -14.66 1.82 21.14
CA GLU A 40 -14.18 3.15 20.74
C GLU A 40 -13.77 3.17 19.27
N ALA A 41 -13.00 2.19 18.83
CA ALA A 41 -12.55 2.13 17.44
C ALA A 41 -13.74 2.00 16.48
N ALA A 42 -14.72 1.16 16.81
CA ALA A 42 -15.95 1.04 16.04
C ALA A 42 -16.71 2.37 15.98
N ASP A 43 -16.94 3.01 17.13
CA ASP A 43 -17.63 4.30 17.25
C ASP A 43 -16.95 5.39 16.43
N GLN A 44 -15.63 5.49 16.51
CA GLN A 44 -14.89 6.51 15.78
C GLN A 44 -14.86 6.24 14.27
N LEU A 45 -14.73 4.97 13.84
CA LEU A 45 -14.84 4.63 12.42
C LEU A 45 -16.24 4.93 11.86
N ILE A 46 -17.30 4.66 12.63
CA ILE A 46 -18.68 5.02 12.26
C ILE A 46 -18.82 6.54 12.13
N LYS A 47 -18.29 7.32 13.08
CA LYS A 47 -18.30 8.78 13.01
C LYS A 47 -17.53 9.30 11.78
N LEU A 48 -16.39 8.68 11.47
CA LEU A 48 -15.58 9.01 10.30
C LEU A 48 -16.35 8.73 9.00
N PHE A 49 -17.03 7.59 8.93
CA PHE A 49 -17.87 7.22 7.79
C PHE A 49 -19.09 8.15 7.61
N ASN A 50 -19.76 8.51 8.71
CA ASN A 50 -20.99 9.32 8.68
C ASN A 50 -20.74 10.83 8.49
N LYS A 51 -19.52 11.32 8.76
CA LYS A 51 -19.16 12.70 8.46
C LYS A 51 -18.90 12.83 6.96
N ALA A 52 -19.88 13.36 6.24
CA ALA A 52 -19.73 13.79 4.86
C ALA A 52 -18.73 14.96 4.79
N GLY A 53 -17.45 14.68 4.53
CA GLY A 53 -16.46 15.69 4.19
C GLY A 53 -15.01 15.21 4.27
N ASP A 54 -14.14 15.88 3.53
CA ASP A 54 -12.67 15.71 3.55
C ASP A 54 -12.03 15.92 4.94
N TYR A 55 -12.81 16.38 5.93
CA TYR A 55 -12.38 16.76 7.28
C TYR A 55 -12.63 15.70 8.37
N ALA A 56 -12.47 14.42 8.04
CA ALA A 56 -12.32 13.41 9.07
C ALA A 56 -10.91 13.50 9.69
N ASP A 57 -10.84 13.98 10.93
CA ASP A 57 -9.59 14.07 11.71
C ASP A 57 -9.15 12.67 12.18
N GLU A 58 -8.57 11.93 11.22
CA GLU A 58 -7.98 10.59 11.39
C GLU A 58 -6.96 10.57 12.53
N GLU A 59 -6.21 11.67 12.68
CA GLU A 59 -5.24 11.85 13.73
C GLU A 59 -5.92 11.96 15.11
N ARG A 60 -6.97 12.77 15.26
CA ARG A 60 -7.75 12.85 16.51
C ARG A 60 -8.42 11.54 16.86
N LEU A 61 -8.92 10.79 15.88
CA LEU A 61 -9.43 9.44 16.10
C LEU A 61 -8.33 8.56 16.69
N PHE A 62 -7.17 8.55 16.04
CA PHE A 62 -6.02 7.77 16.49
C PHE A 62 -5.55 8.20 17.88
N ARG A 63 -5.51 9.50 18.17
CA ARG A 63 -5.18 10.08 19.48
C ARG A 63 -6.12 9.59 20.59
N LYS A 64 -7.44 9.66 20.38
CA LYS A 64 -8.44 9.15 21.34
C LYS A 64 -8.31 7.66 21.59
N LEU A 65 -8.03 6.89 20.55
CA LEU A 65 -7.80 5.46 20.68
C LEU A 65 -6.54 5.18 21.50
N LEU A 66 -5.46 5.91 21.23
CA LEU A 66 -4.21 5.79 21.97
C LEU A 66 -4.39 6.14 23.46
N GLU A 67 -5.13 7.22 23.78
CA GLU A 67 -5.47 7.57 25.16
C GLU A 67 -6.12 6.38 25.89
N LYS A 68 -7.14 5.74 25.29
CA LYS A 68 -7.77 4.54 25.87
C LYS A 68 -6.83 3.36 25.98
N VAL A 69 -6.02 3.10 24.95
CA VAL A 69 -5.06 1.98 24.95
C VAL A 69 -4.04 2.16 26.07
N THR A 70 -3.50 3.37 26.26
CA THR A 70 -2.45 3.63 27.25
C THR A 70 -2.87 3.38 28.69
N GLY A 71 -4.18 3.51 28.98
CA GLY A 71 -4.74 3.22 30.31
C GLY A 71 -4.90 1.72 30.64
N THR A 72 -4.75 0.83 29.66
CA THR A 72 -5.03 -0.61 29.83
C THR A 72 -3.93 -1.36 30.57
N GLU A 73 -4.29 -2.37 31.36
CA GLU A 73 -3.33 -3.22 32.07
C GLU A 73 -2.45 -4.01 31.08
N GLU A 74 -3.00 -4.39 29.93
CA GLU A 74 -2.27 -5.01 28.82
C GLU A 74 -1.14 -4.12 28.33
N PHE A 75 -1.41 -2.84 28.09
CA PHE A 75 -0.40 -1.89 27.64
C PHE A 75 0.65 -1.60 28.72
N LYS A 76 0.23 -1.49 30.00
CA LYS A 76 1.16 -1.35 31.13
C LYS A 76 2.12 -2.54 31.23
N LYS A 77 1.63 -3.78 31.03
CA LYS A 77 2.47 -4.99 30.98
C LYS A 77 3.48 -4.96 29.84
N ILE A 78 3.07 -4.48 28.65
CA ILE A 78 3.98 -4.29 27.50
C ILE A 78 5.11 -3.32 27.88
N LEU A 79 4.77 -2.17 28.48
CA LEU A 79 5.75 -1.18 28.93
C LEU A 79 6.71 -1.72 29.99
N GLN A 80 6.20 -2.49 30.96
CA GLN A 80 7.03 -3.15 31.97
C GLN A 80 8.00 -4.16 31.35
N LYS A 81 7.56 -4.96 30.36
CA LYS A 81 8.48 -5.87 29.64
C LYS A 81 9.59 -5.07 28.94
N LEU A 82 9.25 -3.95 28.33
CA LEU A 82 10.20 -3.12 27.58
C LEU A 82 11.18 -2.33 28.46
N SER A 83 10.79 -1.95 29.68
CA SER A 83 11.69 -1.26 30.61
C SER A 83 12.86 -2.15 31.07
N THR A 84 12.74 -3.47 30.92
CA THR A 84 13.85 -4.42 31.12
C THR A 84 14.89 -4.37 30.00
N ASN A 85 14.57 -3.77 28.84
CA ASN A 85 15.50 -3.62 27.73
C ASN A 85 16.47 -2.47 27.98
N ASN A 86 17.77 -2.77 28.08
CA ASN A 86 18.82 -1.79 28.39
C ASN A 86 18.85 -0.55 27.46
N LYS A 87 18.33 -0.64 26.23
CA LYS A 87 18.23 0.50 25.30
C LYS A 87 17.04 1.42 25.55
N LEU A 88 15.95 0.91 26.13
CA LEU A 88 14.71 1.65 26.40
C LEU A 88 14.52 2.00 27.88
N LYS A 89 15.29 1.36 28.77
CA LYS A 89 15.24 1.52 30.22
C LYS A 89 15.40 2.97 30.70
N ILE A 90 16.25 3.75 30.04
CA ILE A 90 16.49 5.17 30.40
C ILE A 90 15.25 6.02 30.09
N GLU A 91 14.56 5.78 28.96
CA GLU A 91 13.36 6.54 28.55
C GLU A 91 12.08 6.14 29.30
N LEU A 92 11.98 4.88 29.74
CA LEU A 92 10.80 4.29 30.42
C LEU A 92 10.94 4.21 31.95
N SER A 93 12.00 4.80 32.51
CA SER A 93 12.38 4.69 33.93
C SER A 93 11.39 5.34 34.92
N ASP A 94 10.43 6.13 34.41
CA ASP A 94 9.43 6.82 35.21
C ASP A 94 8.02 6.56 34.66
N PRO A 95 7.32 5.53 35.17
CA PRO A 95 5.96 5.17 34.76
C PRO A 95 4.94 6.31 34.94
N SER A 96 5.17 7.22 35.89
CA SER A 96 4.29 8.38 36.15
C SER A 96 4.38 9.45 35.05
N LYS A 97 5.41 9.37 34.19
CA LYS A 97 5.52 10.25 33.00
C LYS A 97 4.72 9.73 31.82
N ILE A 98 4.33 8.45 31.77
CA ILE A 98 3.66 7.82 30.61
C ILE A 98 2.28 8.45 30.35
N GLU A 99 1.56 8.85 31.40
CA GLU A 99 0.32 9.64 31.28
C GLU A 99 0.56 11.04 30.68
N ASN A 100 1.80 11.55 30.79
CA ASN A 100 2.25 12.84 30.26
C ASN A 100 3.12 12.71 28.99
N PHE A 101 3.29 11.51 28.42
CA PHE A 101 3.96 11.36 27.14
C PHE A 101 3.07 11.99 26.07
N ALA A 102 3.55 13.06 25.42
CA ALA A 102 2.95 13.52 24.18
C ALA A 102 2.78 12.31 23.23
N ILE A 103 1.62 12.17 22.62
CA ILE A 103 1.24 11.03 21.77
C ILE A 103 2.32 10.68 20.74
N GLU A 104 3.07 11.67 20.24
CA GLU A 104 4.23 11.47 19.36
C GLU A 104 5.37 10.64 19.95
N LYS A 105 5.66 10.78 21.25
CA LYS A 105 6.63 9.92 21.93
C LYS A 105 6.08 8.50 22.10
N ILE A 106 4.77 8.34 22.29
CA ILE A 106 4.12 7.02 22.34
C ILE A 106 4.17 6.37 20.94
N ILE A 107 3.92 7.14 19.87
CA ILE A 107 4.06 6.70 18.47
C ILE A 107 5.51 6.31 18.15
N GLY A 108 6.47 7.15 18.53
CA GLY A 108 7.91 6.88 18.38
C GLY A 108 8.35 5.67 19.22
N LEU A 109 7.72 5.45 20.37
CA LEU A 109 7.90 4.26 21.17
C LEU A 109 7.29 3.04 20.47
N PHE A 110 6.04 3.07 19.98
CA PHE A 110 5.43 1.98 19.19
C PHE A 110 6.30 1.57 17.99
N ASN A 111 6.86 2.53 17.25
CA ASN A 111 7.76 2.25 16.13
C ASN A 111 9.03 1.50 16.58
N ARG A 112 9.56 1.81 17.76
CA ARG A 112 10.76 1.16 18.33
C ARG A 112 10.43 -0.18 18.97
N ILE A 113 9.28 -0.29 19.64
CA ILE A 113 8.74 -1.51 20.22
C ILE A 113 8.54 -2.57 19.15
N THR A 114 7.85 -2.21 18.06
CA THR A 114 7.60 -3.11 16.93
C THR A 114 8.88 -3.55 16.22
N ASP A 115 9.98 -2.81 16.37
CA ASP A 115 11.30 -3.17 15.83
C ASP A 115 12.09 -4.12 16.75
N LEU A 116 11.79 -4.10 18.06
CA LEU A 116 12.46 -4.94 19.06
C LEU A 116 11.78 -6.30 19.24
N PHE A 117 10.49 -6.39 18.96
CA PHE A 117 9.78 -7.66 18.92
C PHE A 117 10.10 -8.40 17.61
N ASP A 118 11.20 -9.16 17.60
CA ASP A 118 11.43 -10.23 16.61
C ASP A 118 10.54 -11.41 17.01
N LYS A 119 9.60 -11.83 16.15
CA LYS A 119 8.61 -12.89 16.44
C LYS A 119 9.19 -14.30 16.62
N SER A 120 10.49 -14.43 16.84
CA SER A 120 11.07 -15.63 17.43
C SER A 120 10.74 -15.78 18.92
N ASP A 121 10.22 -14.73 19.57
CA ASP A 121 9.87 -14.74 20.99
C ASP A 121 8.42 -15.23 21.19
N LYS A 122 8.21 -16.16 22.14
CA LYS A 122 6.97 -16.95 22.38
C LYS A 122 5.72 -16.13 22.78
N ASP A 123 5.74 -14.82 22.63
CA ASP A 123 4.68 -13.88 23.04
C ASP A 123 3.81 -13.37 21.87
N ALA A 124 3.84 -14.03 20.71
CA ALA A 124 3.07 -13.65 19.52
C ALA A 124 1.54 -13.53 19.76
N GLU A 125 1.00 -14.18 20.79
CA GLU A 125 -0.40 -14.07 21.22
C GLU A 125 -0.76 -12.74 21.92
N LYS A 126 0.24 -11.93 22.33
CA LYS A 126 0.05 -10.67 23.09
C LYS A 126 0.22 -9.41 22.24
N ALA A 127 0.52 -9.54 20.95
CA ALA A 127 0.79 -8.41 20.06
C ALA A 127 -0.47 -7.72 19.51
N ASP A 128 -1.66 -8.28 19.75
CA ASP A 128 -2.93 -7.85 19.12
C ASP A 128 -3.21 -6.35 19.28
N ILE A 129 -2.81 -5.71 20.40
CA ILE A 129 -3.03 -4.26 20.61
C ILE A 129 -2.08 -3.36 19.81
N LEU A 130 -0.81 -3.76 19.67
CA LEU A 130 0.20 -3.02 18.89
C LEU A 130 -0.09 -3.17 17.40
N ASP A 131 -0.46 -4.39 17.03
CA ASP A 131 -0.84 -4.82 15.70
C ASP A 131 -2.10 -4.09 15.23
N PHE A 132 -3.10 -3.97 16.11
CA PHE A 132 -4.31 -3.19 15.88
C PHE A 132 -4.04 -1.69 15.68
N ILE A 133 -3.22 -1.09 16.54
CA ILE A 133 -2.80 0.32 16.40
C ILE A 133 -2.06 0.53 15.07
N TYR A 134 -1.14 -0.37 14.74
CA TYR A 134 -0.37 -0.29 13.49
C TYR A 134 -1.28 -0.40 12.26
N PHE A 135 -2.22 -1.34 12.27
CA PHE A 135 -3.24 -1.47 11.24
C PHE A 135 -4.03 -0.18 11.05
N LEU A 136 -4.60 0.37 12.13
CA LEU A 136 -5.42 1.59 12.06
C LEU A 136 -4.62 2.79 11.56
N ARG A 137 -3.35 2.91 11.96
CA ARG A 137 -2.48 3.99 11.51
C ARG A 137 -2.28 4.00 10.00
N ILE A 138 -2.20 2.82 9.36
CA ILE A 138 -2.08 2.71 7.91
C ILE A 138 -3.45 2.89 7.25
N ALA A 139 -4.48 2.22 7.79
CA ALA A 139 -5.84 2.27 7.26
C ALA A 139 -6.38 3.71 7.18
N LEU A 140 -6.02 4.53 8.16
CA LEU A 140 -6.44 5.93 8.29
C LEU A 140 -5.42 6.92 7.71
N LEU A 141 -4.49 6.47 6.84
CA LEU A 141 -3.69 7.42 6.09
C LEU A 141 -4.56 8.17 5.08
N PRO A 142 -4.27 9.46 4.76
CA PRO A 142 -5.19 10.31 4.00
C PRO A 142 -5.45 9.84 2.56
N SER A 143 -4.47 9.18 1.93
CA SER A 143 -4.56 8.78 0.53
C SER A 143 -3.88 7.42 0.24
N ILE A 144 -4.18 6.87 -0.95
CA ILE A 144 -3.44 5.73 -1.53
C ILE A 144 -1.94 6.07 -1.66
N ARG A 145 -1.60 7.34 -1.92
CA ARG A 145 -0.21 7.79 -1.99
C ARG A 145 0.50 7.62 -0.66
N ASP A 146 -0.12 8.04 0.43
CA ASP A 146 0.44 7.92 1.78
C ASP A 146 0.67 6.46 2.18
N VAL A 147 -0.32 5.58 1.90
CA VAL A 147 -0.19 4.15 2.15
C VAL A 147 0.94 3.54 1.32
N THR A 148 1.04 3.91 0.04
CA THR A 148 2.11 3.45 -0.85
C THR A 148 3.46 3.95 -0.36
N ASP A 149 3.58 5.22 0.05
CA ASP A 149 4.81 5.78 0.59
C ASP A 149 5.26 5.07 1.87
N HIS A 150 4.31 4.72 2.75
CA HIS A 150 4.59 3.94 3.95
C HIS A 150 5.09 2.55 3.60
N LEU A 151 4.45 1.87 2.65
CA LEU A 151 4.89 0.55 2.16
C LEU A 151 6.30 0.62 1.56
N MET A 152 6.54 1.57 0.66
CA MET A 152 7.82 1.70 -0.05
C MET A 152 8.97 2.08 0.89
N ALA A 153 8.69 2.76 2.01
CA ALA A 153 9.67 3.06 3.05
C ALA A 153 10.07 1.81 3.89
N GLU A 154 9.24 0.77 3.91
CA GLU A 154 9.50 -0.46 4.67
C GLU A 154 10.21 -1.56 3.84
N ILE A 155 10.40 -1.36 2.54
CA ILE A 155 11.08 -2.31 1.63
C ILE A 155 12.37 -1.70 1.06
N LYS A 156 13.19 -2.49 0.35
CA LYS A 156 14.42 -1.94 -0.26
C LYS A 156 14.04 -1.07 -1.46
N LYS A 157 14.85 -0.04 -1.73
CA LYS A 157 14.62 0.94 -2.80
C LYS A 157 14.35 0.33 -4.20
N ASP A 158 15.02 -0.77 -4.53
CA ASP A 158 14.90 -1.45 -5.82
C ASP A 158 13.93 -2.66 -5.79
N ASP A 159 13.14 -2.78 -4.71
CA ASP A 159 12.04 -3.73 -4.66
C ASP A 159 10.81 -3.15 -5.39
N ALA A 160 9.96 -4.06 -5.84
CA ALA A 160 8.71 -3.77 -6.51
C ALA A 160 7.53 -4.42 -5.79
N VAL A 161 6.34 -3.88 -6.01
CA VAL A 161 5.09 -4.36 -5.42
C VAL A 161 4.03 -4.52 -6.50
N ILE A 162 3.27 -5.62 -6.41
CA ILE A 162 2.01 -5.77 -7.14
C ILE A 162 0.91 -5.16 -6.27
N ALA A 163 0.40 -4.01 -6.70
CA ALA A 163 -0.62 -3.25 -6.00
C ALA A 163 -2.02 -3.75 -6.40
N LEU A 164 -2.70 -4.41 -5.49
CA LEU A 164 -3.99 -5.04 -5.71
C LEU A 164 -5.12 -4.10 -5.29
N MET A 165 -5.88 -3.62 -6.27
CA MET A 165 -7.15 -2.93 -6.00
C MET A 165 -8.19 -3.90 -5.42
N MET A 166 -9.22 -3.33 -4.80
CA MET A 166 -10.36 -4.08 -4.27
C MET A 166 -11.68 -3.43 -4.68
N ASP A 167 -12.61 -4.22 -5.23
CA ASP A 167 -14.00 -3.82 -5.44
C ASP A 167 -14.90 -4.42 -4.35
N ILE A 168 -14.83 -3.83 -3.16
CA ILE A 168 -15.67 -4.21 -2.02
C ILE A 168 -16.98 -3.43 -1.97
N THR A 169 -17.36 -2.84 -3.11
CA THR A 169 -18.69 -2.26 -3.29
C THR A 169 -19.68 -3.35 -3.66
N LYS A 170 -20.86 -3.33 -3.03
CA LYS A 170 -21.83 -4.38 -3.25
C LYS A 170 -22.44 -4.26 -4.64
N ASP A 171 -22.20 -5.26 -5.48
CA ASP A 171 -22.74 -5.38 -6.85
C ASP A 171 -22.53 -4.10 -7.70
N GLY A 172 -21.34 -3.48 -7.57
CA GLY A 172 -20.95 -2.31 -8.39
C GLY A 172 -21.46 -0.95 -7.89
N GLN A 173 -22.05 -0.89 -6.69
CA GLN A 173 -22.41 0.38 -6.03
C GLN A 173 -21.19 1.32 -5.88
N GLY A 174 -21.42 2.61 -5.63
CA GLY A 174 -20.33 3.58 -5.45
C GLY A 174 -19.37 3.72 -6.65
N PRO A 175 -19.87 4.01 -7.87
CA PRO A 175 -19.02 4.14 -9.05
C PRO A 175 -17.94 5.23 -8.91
N GLU A 176 -18.25 6.35 -8.25
CA GLU A 176 -17.29 7.43 -7.99
C GLU A 176 -16.15 6.98 -7.06
N LEU A 177 -16.48 6.20 -6.03
CA LEU A 177 -15.49 5.62 -5.11
C LEU A 177 -14.54 4.68 -5.86
N PHE A 178 -15.09 3.81 -6.70
CA PHE A 178 -14.30 2.87 -7.50
C PHE A 178 -13.41 3.58 -8.53
N GLU A 179 -13.96 4.58 -9.24
CA GLU A 179 -13.21 5.39 -10.21
C GLU A 179 -12.09 6.19 -9.54
N LYS A 180 -12.34 6.74 -8.34
CA LYS A 180 -11.31 7.43 -7.57
C LYS A 180 -10.19 6.47 -7.16
N GLN A 181 -10.52 5.28 -6.65
CA GLN A 181 -9.52 4.25 -6.32
C GLN A 181 -8.70 3.84 -7.54
N LEU A 182 -9.35 3.67 -8.70
CA LEU A 182 -8.71 3.37 -9.98
C LEU A 182 -7.68 4.43 -10.37
N LYS A 183 -8.08 5.71 -10.35
CA LYS A 183 -7.21 6.84 -10.68
C LYS A 183 -6.04 6.96 -9.69
N ASP A 184 -6.34 6.95 -8.38
CA ASP A 184 -5.31 7.12 -7.35
C ASP A 184 -4.30 5.95 -7.36
N THR A 185 -4.74 4.74 -7.71
CA THR A 185 -3.85 3.59 -7.92
C THR A 185 -2.99 3.75 -9.18
N SER A 186 -3.57 4.23 -10.29
CA SER A 186 -2.83 4.55 -11.52
C SER A 186 -1.74 5.60 -11.27
N ASP A 187 -2.04 6.63 -10.46
CA ASP A 187 -1.09 7.69 -10.14
C ASP A 187 0.17 7.12 -9.43
N MET A 188 0.06 5.96 -8.75
CA MET A 188 1.20 5.32 -8.10
C MET A 188 2.22 4.75 -9.08
N VAL A 189 1.82 4.45 -10.32
CA VAL A 189 2.74 4.08 -11.39
C VAL A 189 3.71 5.21 -11.70
N LEU A 190 3.24 6.46 -11.66
CA LEU A 190 4.05 7.66 -11.94
C LEU A 190 4.77 8.15 -10.67
N ALA A 191 4.23 7.83 -9.50
CA ALA A 191 4.89 8.05 -8.21
C ALA A 191 6.14 7.17 -8.03
N TYR A 192 6.03 5.91 -8.46
CA TYR A 192 7.03 4.85 -8.29
C TYR A 192 7.27 4.09 -9.62
N PRO A 193 7.76 4.79 -10.66
CA PRO A 193 7.89 4.25 -12.00
C PRO A 193 8.89 3.09 -12.02
N GLY A 194 8.34 1.91 -12.34
CA GLY A 194 9.06 0.66 -12.40
C GLY A 194 9.10 -0.13 -11.10
N SER A 195 8.44 0.35 -10.05
CA SER A 195 8.34 -0.33 -8.74
C SER A 195 6.91 -0.65 -8.33
N VAL A 196 5.90 0.07 -8.81
CA VAL A 196 4.48 -0.25 -8.56
C VAL A 196 3.83 -0.82 -9.82
N PHE A 197 3.24 -2.01 -9.69
CA PHE A 197 2.60 -2.78 -10.75
C PHE A 197 1.13 -3.06 -10.39
N PRO A 198 0.18 -2.20 -10.79
CA PRO A 198 -1.18 -2.29 -10.28
C PRO A 198 -2.02 -3.34 -11.01
N PHE A 199 -2.89 -4.03 -10.26
CA PHE A 199 -3.89 -4.98 -10.74
C PHE A 199 -5.29 -4.44 -10.46
N ILE A 200 -6.13 -4.39 -11.50
CA ILE A 200 -7.49 -3.85 -11.41
C ILE A 200 -8.43 -4.89 -10.81
N ALA A 201 -9.25 -4.50 -9.84
CA ALA A 201 -10.27 -5.39 -9.29
C ALA A 201 -11.40 -5.60 -10.30
N ILE A 202 -11.81 -6.85 -10.49
CA ILE A 202 -12.96 -7.20 -11.33
C ILE A 202 -14.06 -7.80 -10.48
N ASN A 203 -15.26 -7.25 -10.62
CA ASN A 203 -16.50 -7.82 -10.14
C ASN A 203 -17.45 -7.91 -11.35
N PRO A 204 -17.79 -9.11 -11.85
CA PRO A 204 -18.65 -9.26 -13.03
C PRO A 204 -20.06 -8.68 -12.83
N ARG A 205 -20.48 -8.42 -11.59
CA ARG A 205 -21.75 -7.77 -11.28
C ARG A 205 -21.73 -6.25 -11.46
N ARG A 206 -20.54 -5.65 -11.57
CA ARG A 206 -20.40 -4.23 -11.89
C ARG A 206 -20.78 -4.00 -13.36
N PRO A 207 -21.67 -3.03 -13.66
CA PRO A 207 -21.90 -2.61 -15.03
C PRO A 207 -20.60 -2.16 -15.70
N ASN A 208 -20.40 -2.57 -16.95
CA ASN A 208 -19.21 -2.23 -17.74
C ASN A 208 -17.85 -2.69 -17.13
N HIS A 209 -17.85 -3.74 -16.31
CA HIS A 209 -16.62 -4.25 -15.68
C HIS A 209 -15.51 -4.58 -16.70
N TYR A 210 -15.88 -5.07 -17.89
CA TYR A 210 -14.94 -5.39 -18.96
C TYR A 210 -14.32 -4.13 -19.56
N GLU A 211 -15.13 -3.12 -19.89
CA GLU A 211 -14.69 -1.86 -20.47
C GLU A 211 -13.79 -1.08 -19.49
N ILE A 212 -14.13 -1.12 -18.19
CA ILE A 212 -13.29 -0.52 -17.14
C ILE A 212 -11.94 -1.24 -17.05
N MET A 213 -11.94 -2.58 -17.08
CA MET A 213 -10.71 -3.39 -17.10
C MET A 213 -9.83 -3.05 -18.31
N GLU A 214 -10.42 -3.04 -19.50
CA GLU A 214 -9.71 -2.76 -20.75
C GLU A 214 -9.08 -1.36 -20.71
N ARG A 215 -9.83 -0.35 -20.27
CA ARG A 215 -9.31 1.01 -20.07
C ARG A 215 -8.16 1.05 -19.08
N ALA A 216 -8.29 0.37 -17.93
CA ALA A 216 -7.25 0.34 -16.91
C ALA A 216 -5.93 -0.22 -17.45
N ILE A 217 -5.99 -1.37 -18.15
CA ILE A 217 -4.81 -2.08 -18.66
C ILE A 217 -4.21 -1.39 -19.90
N SER A 218 -5.05 -0.86 -20.78
CA SER A 218 -4.58 -0.23 -22.02
C SER A 218 -4.02 1.18 -21.81
N SER A 219 -4.54 1.92 -20.83
CA SER A 219 -4.37 3.38 -20.77
C SER A 219 -4.04 3.94 -19.39
N MET A 220 -4.04 3.13 -18.31
CA MET A 220 -3.82 3.61 -16.93
C MET A 220 -2.67 2.87 -16.22
N GLY A 221 -1.81 2.20 -16.97
CA GLY A 221 -0.62 1.53 -16.42
C GLY A 221 -0.91 0.28 -15.57
N PHE A 222 -2.12 -0.27 -15.62
CA PHE A 222 -2.41 -1.56 -14.98
C PHE A 222 -1.82 -2.71 -15.79
N VAL A 223 -1.32 -3.72 -15.08
CA VAL A 223 -0.60 -4.86 -15.69
C VAL A 223 -1.25 -6.21 -15.43
N GLY A 224 -2.30 -6.27 -14.62
CA GLY A 224 -2.98 -7.51 -14.21
C GLY A 224 -4.39 -7.25 -13.70
N ILE A 225 -5.10 -8.31 -13.31
CA ILE A 225 -6.42 -8.22 -12.69
C ILE A 225 -6.47 -8.95 -11.34
N LYS A 226 -7.25 -8.43 -10.39
CA LYS A 226 -7.53 -9.04 -9.08
C LYS A 226 -8.97 -9.55 -9.04
N LEU A 227 -9.14 -10.80 -8.62
CA LEU A 227 -10.43 -11.42 -8.35
C LEU A 227 -10.62 -11.68 -6.86
N TYR A 228 -11.84 -11.50 -6.38
CA TYR A 228 -12.25 -11.72 -5.00
C TYR A 228 -13.66 -12.34 -4.94
N PRO A 229 -13.83 -13.61 -5.37
CA PRO A 229 -15.16 -14.23 -5.55
C PRO A 229 -16.00 -14.34 -4.27
N SER A 230 -15.37 -14.37 -3.09
CA SER A 230 -16.09 -14.33 -1.81
C SER A 230 -16.90 -13.05 -1.57
N LEU A 231 -16.74 -12.03 -2.40
CA LEU A 231 -17.65 -10.87 -2.49
C LEU A 231 -18.94 -11.19 -3.26
N GLY A 232 -19.21 -12.46 -3.53
CA GLY A 232 -20.53 -12.96 -3.88
C GLY A 232 -20.72 -13.35 -5.34
N TYR A 233 -19.70 -13.29 -6.19
CA TYR A 233 -19.81 -13.64 -7.61
C TYR A 233 -19.06 -14.93 -7.96
N ASP A 234 -19.45 -15.56 -9.07
CA ASP A 234 -18.88 -16.83 -9.53
C ASP A 234 -17.86 -16.60 -10.65
N VAL A 235 -16.69 -17.24 -10.54
CA VAL A 235 -15.63 -17.16 -11.57
C VAL A 235 -16.02 -17.82 -12.88
N GLY A 236 -16.96 -18.76 -12.86
CA GLY A 236 -17.49 -19.42 -14.05
C GLY A 236 -18.60 -18.66 -14.78
N SER A 237 -18.95 -17.44 -14.33
CA SER A 237 -20.08 -16.71 -14.90
C SER A 237 -19.85 -16.33 -16.37
N PRO A 238 -20.89 -16.26 -17.23
CA PRO A 238 -20.75 -15.90 -18.64
C PRO A 238 -20.06 -14.55 -18.89
N GLU A 239 -20.26 -13.59 -17.99
CA GLU A 239 -19.70 -12.25 -18.03
C GLU A 239 -18.15 -12.27 -18.00
N MET A 240 -17.57 -13.23 -17.27
CA MET A 240 -16.12 -13.39 -17.15
C MET A 240 -15.45 -13.92 -18.43
N ARG A 241 -16.20 -14.48 -19.39
CA ARG A 241 -15.62 -15.07 -20.62
C ARG A 241 -14.82 -14.06 -21.44
N LYS A 242 -15.31 -12.81 -21.56
CA LYS A 242 -14.59 -11.74 -22.26
C LYS A 242 -13.32 -11.34 -21.51
N VAL A 243 -13.37 -11.32 -20.18
CA VAL A 243 -12.22 -11.05 -19.31
C VAL A 243 -11.13 -12.09 -19.52
N TYR A 244 -11.48 -13.39 -19.50
CA TYR A 244 -10.51 -14.47 -19.70
C TYR A 244 -9.90 -14.48 -21.09
N ARG A 245 -10.71 -14.27 -22.13
CA ARG A 245 -10.21 -14.15 -23.51
C ARG A 245 -9.17 -13.03 -23.63
N TYR A 246 -9.50 -11.85 -23.11
CA TYR A 246 -8.58 -10.71 -23.12
C TYR A 246 -7.30 -11.02 -22.36
N CYS A 247 -7.41 -11.61 -21.16
CA CYS A 247 -6.24 -11.94 -20.35
C CYS A 247 -5.31 -12.94 -21.03
N GLN A 248 -5.87 -13.94 -21.71
CA GLN A 248 -5.11 -14.92 -22.46
C GLN A 248 -4.40 -14.28 -23.66
N GLU A 249 -5.15 -13.56 -24.52
CA GLU A 249 -4.64 -12.95 -25.74
C GLU A 249 -3.55 -11.91 -25.48
N LYS A 250 -3.66 -11.18 -24.37
CA LYS A 250 -2.75 -10.10 -23.99
C LYS A 250 -1.73 -10.49 -22.94
N ASN A 251 -1.72 -11.76 -22.51
CA ASN A 251 -0.86 -12.28 -21.45
C ASN A 251 -0.95 -11.42 -20.16
N VAL A 252 -2.17 -11.04 -19.79
CA VAL A 252 -2.46 -10.30 -18.55
C VAL A 252 -2.64 -11.31 -17.41
N PRO A 253 -1.79 -11.29 -16.36
CA PRO A 253 -1.94 -12.16 -15.21
C PRO A 253 -3.17 -11.85 -14.36
N ILE A 254 -3.73 -12.90 -13.79
CA ILE A 254 -4.84 -12.89 -12.84
C ILE A 254 -4.29 -13.22 -11.45
N LEU A 255 -4.67 -12.47 -10.41
CA LEU A 255 -4.49 -12.89 -9.02
C LEU A 255 -5.87 -13.06 -8.39
N GLN A 256 -6.19 -14.27 -7.93
CA GLN A 256 -7.43 -14.56 -7.23
C GLN A 256 -7.19 -14.68 -5.73
N HIS A 257 -8.06 -14.08 -4.93
CA HIS A 257 -8.18 -14.43 -3.51
C HIS A 257 -8.50 -15.93 -3.34
N CYS A 258 -7.66 -16.68 -2.64
CA CYS A 258 -7.81 -18.13 -2.51
C CYS A 258 -7.46 -18.64 -1.09
N ASN A 259 -8.19 -18.15 -0.09
CA ASN A 259 -8.31 -18.79 1.22
C ASN A 259 -9.74 -18.60 1.77
N LYS A 260 -10.02 -19.20 2.93
CA LYS A 260 -11.31 -19.09 3.60
C LYS A 260 -11.48 -17.80 4.40
N GLY A 261 -10.41 -17.02 4.59
CA GLY A 261 -10.41 -15.76 5.32
C GLY A 261 -10.68 -14.53 4.44
N GLY A 262 -10.47 -13.35 5.01
CA GLY A 262 -10.56 -12.08 4.27
C GLY A 262 -11.97 -11.48 4.23
N PHE A 263 -12.34 -10.81 3.14
CA PHE A 263 -13.64 -10.15 2.97
C PHE A 263 -14.66 -11.12 2.35
N THR A 264 -15.79 -11.34 2.99
CA THR A 264 -16.83 -12.25 2.48
C THR A 264 -18.21 -11.64 2.62
N TYR A 265 -18.97 -11.64 1.53
CA TYR A 265 -20.38 -11.24 1.53
C TYR A 265 -21.23 -12.43 1.95
N GLY A 266 -21.73 -12.44 3.19
CA GLY A 266 -22.41 -13.62 3.73
C GLY A 266 -21.49 -14.84 3.75
N ASN A 267 -22.04 -16.03 3.57
CA ASN A 267 -21.28 -17.29 3.59
C ASN A 267 -20.73 -17.67 2.19
N ASN A 268 -20.01 -16.76 1.55
CA ASN A 268 -19.51 -16.92 0.17
C ASN A 268 -18.02 -17.28 0.08
N ALA A 269 -17.34 -17.58 1.19
CA ALA A 269 -15.93 -17.95 1.19
C ALA A 269 -15.60 -19.09 0.19
N GLU A 270 -16.48 -20.09 0.09
CA GLU A 270 -16.31 -21.21 -0.84
C GLU A 270 -16.28 -20.79 -2.32
N LYS A 271 -16.81 -19.62 -2.72
CA LYS A 271 -16.70 -19.15 -4.12
C LYS A 271 -15.24 -18.93 -4.55
N SER A 272 -14.32 -18.76 -3.59
CA SER A 272 -12.87 -18.63 -3.81
C SER A 272 -12.15 -19.97 -3.96
N ASN A 273 -12.86 -21.10 -3.86
CA ASN A 273 -12.30 -22.44 -3.94
C ASN A 273 -11.68 -22.70 -5.34
N PRO A 274 -10.43 -23.19 -5.40
CA PRO A 274 -9.71 -23.38 -6.66
C PRO A 274 -10.33 -24.45 -7.56
N VAL A 275 -11.21 -25.32 -7.05
CA VAL A 275 -11.88 -26.37 -7.85
C VAL A 275 -12.66 -25.81 -9.04
N TYR A 276 -13.19 -24.59 -8.92
CA TYR A 276 -13.98 -23.96 -9.98
C TYR A 276 -13.15 -23.52 -11.19
N TRP A 277 -11.82 -23.58 -11.11
CA TRP A 277 -10.93 -23.14 -12.19
C TRP A 277 -10.59 -24.22 -13.20
N GLU A 278 -10.79 -25.51 -12.90
CA GLU A 278 -10.47 -26.58 -13.85
C GLU A 278 -11.19 -26.42 -15.21
N PRO A 279 -12.52 -26.15 -15.26
CA PRO A 279 -13.21 -25.92 -16.54
C PRO A 279 -12.70 -24.66 -17.26
N ILE A 280 -12.36 -23.61 -16.52
CA ILE A 280 -11.88 -22.35 -17.08
C ILE A 280 -10.49 -22.54 -17.70
N LEU A 281 -9.58 -23.21 -16.99
CA LEU A 281 -8.22 -23.49 -17.48
C LEU A 281 -8.21 -24.47 -18.65
N ARG A 282 -9.20 -25.37 -18.73
CA ARG A 282 -9.39 -26.21 -19.92
C ARG A 282 -9.75 -25.37 -21.15
N ASP A 283 -10.66 -24.41 -21.00
CA ASP A 283 -11.13 -23.56 -22.11
C ASP A 283 -10.12 -22.44 -22.46
N TYR A 284 -9.31 -22.01 -21.49
CA TYR A 284 -8.31 -20.94 -21.61
C TYR A 284 -6.95 -21.38 -21.04
N SER A 285 -6.33 -22.37 -21.67
CA SER A 285 -5.12 -23.05 -21.18
C SER A 285 -3.86 -22.19 -21.11
N GLN A 286 -3.85 -21.01 -21.75
CA GLN A 286 -2.72 -20.07 -21.71
C GLN A 286 -2.91 -18.96 -20.66
N LEU A 287 -4.00 -18.99 -19.87
CA LEU A 287 -4.17 -18.05 -18.76
C LEU A 287 -3.07 -18.20 -17.72
N LYS A 288 -2.62 -17.05 -17.21
CA LYS A 288 -1.77 -16.98 -16.02
C LYS A 288 -2.62 -16.60 -14.81
N ILE A 289 -2.74 -17.51 -13.85
CA ILE A 289 -3.46 -17.26 -12.59
C ILE A 289 -2.58 -17.54 -11.40
N CYS A 290 -2.53 -16.61 -10.45
CA CYS A 290 -2.03 -16.83 -9.10
C CYS A 290 -3.19 -17.03 -8.13
N PHE A 291 -3.22 -18.20 -7.48
CA PHE A 291 -4.09 -18.44 -6.31
C PHE A 291 -3.42 -17.86 -5.06
N GLY A 292 -3.92 -16.71 -4.63
CA GLY A 292 -3.38 -15.99 -3.48
C GLY A 292 -3.55 -16.77 -2.19
N HIS A 293 -2.56 -16.67 -1.29
CA HIS A 293 -2.53 -17.39 0.00
C HIS A 293 -2.49 -18.92 -0.12
N PHE A 294 -2.22 -19.45 -1.32
CA PHE A 294 -2.01 -20.87 -1.59
C PHE A 294 -3.06 -21.85 -1.00
N GLY A 295 -4.32 -21.42 -0.85
CA GLY A 295 -5.38 -22.25 -0.27
C GLY A 295 -5.47 -22.23 1.27
N GLY A 296 -4.64 -21.44 1.95
CA GLY A 296 -4.52 -21.37 3.41
C GLY A 296 -3.21 -22.00 3.91
N ASP A 297 -2.48 -21.29 4.75
CA ASP A 297 -1.18 -21.70 5.27
C ASP A 297 -1.24 -22.78 6.36
N GLU A 298 -2.42 -22.95 6.97
CA GLU A 298 -2.73 -24.05 7.88
C GLU A 298 -2.52 -25.43 7.24
N ASN A 299 -2.57 -25.51 5.91
CA ASN A 299 -2.32 -26.73 5.14
C ASN A 299 -0.82 -27.01 4.96
N LEU A 300 0.02 -25.98 4.97
CA LEU A 300 1.47 -26.08 4.77
C LEU A 300 2.22 -26.38 6.06
N VAL A 301 1.62 -26.13 7.23
CA VAL A 301 2.17 -26.57 8.54
C VAL A 301 1.87 -28.05 8.84
N GLN A 302 1.08 -28.73 8.00
CA GLN A 302 0.77 -30.16 8.12
C GLN A 302 1.70 -31.00 7.24
N SER A 303 2.12 -32.18 7.73
CA SER A 303 2.98 -33.10 6.98
C SER A 303 2.42 -34.52 7.08
N PRO A 304 1.90 -35.11 5.97
CA PRO A 304 1.85 -34.55 4.61
C PRO A 304 0.82 -33.41 4.47
N ILE A 305 0.94 -32.61 3.40
CA ILE A 305 -0.09 -31.62 3.01
C ILE A 305 -1.42 -32.36 2.74
N PRO A 306 -2.55 -31.95 3.37
CA PRO A 306 -3.80 -32.71 3.32
C PRO A 306 -4.35 -32.89 1.90
N ASN A 307 -4.86 -34.09 1.59
CA ASN A 307 -5.34 -34.42 0.24
C ASN A 307 -6.65 -33.72 -0.16
N ASN A 308 -7.48 -33.35 0.81
CA ASN A 308 -8.75 -32.64 0.61
C ASN A 308 -8.64 -31.12 0.82
N SER A 309 -7.41 -30.57 0.84
CA SER A 309 -7.18 -29.12 1.01
C SER A 309 -7.25 -28.36 -0.32
N TRP A 310 -7.55 -27.06 -0.26
CA TRP A 310 -7.44 -26.17 -1.42
C TRP A 310 -5.99 -26.10 -1.94
N THR A 311 -5.00 -26.16 -1.05
CA THR A 311 -3.57 -26.25 -1.42
C THR A 311 -3.30 -27.47 -2.31
N ARG A 312 -3.87 -28.64 -2.00
CA ARG A 312 -3.74 -29.83 -2.85
C ARG A 312 -4.38 -29.63 -4.22
N THR A 313 -5.58 -29.04 -4.28
CA THR A 313 -6.24 -28.72 -5.56
C THR A 313 -5.36 -27.80 -6.41
N ILE A 314 -4.78 -26.75 -5.82
CA ILE A 314 -3.86 -25.84 -6.52
C ILE A 314 -2.63 -26.59 -7.04
N LEU A 315 -2.01 -27.44 -6.23
CA LEU A 315 -0.86 -28.26 -6.66
C LEU A 315 -1.23 -29.16 -7.85
N ASN A 316 -2.41 -29.78 -7.85
CA ASN A 316 -2.89 -30.59 -8.97
C ASN A 316 -3.07 -29.75 -10.24
N LEU A 317 -3.68 -28.56 -10.12
CA LEU A 317 -3.81 -27.62 -11.23
C LEU A 317 -2.45 -27.15 -11.77
N MET A 318 -1.46 -26.92 -10.91
CA MET A 318 -0.08 -26.62 -11.34
C MET A 318 0.55 -27.75 -12.15
N VAL A 319 0.26 -29.01 -11.82
CA VAL A 319 0.77 -30.14 -12.62
C VAL A 319 0.12 -30.18 -14.00
N GLN A 320 -1.17 -29.87 -14.08
CA GLN A 320 -1.95 -29.98 -15.32
C GLN A 320 -1.78 -28.77 -16.27
N TYR A 321 -1.63 -27.57 -15.73
CA TYR A 321 -1.64 -26.33 -16.50
C TYR A 321 -0.39 -25.48 -16.23
N GLU A 322 0.29 -25.03 -17.29
CA GLU A 322 1.56 -24.30 -17.17
C GLU A 322 1.41 -22.96 -16.46
N GLY A 323 0.30 -22.24 -16.72
CA GLY A 323 0.03 -20.89 -16.23
C GLY A 323 -0.52 -20.79 -14.81
N VAL A 324 -0.51 -21.85 -14.01
CA VAL A 324 -1.03 -21.82 -12.62
C VAL A 324 0.09 -21.51 -11.63
N TYR A 325 -0.12 -20.50 -10.80
CA TYR A 325 0.78 -19.97 -9.78
C TYR A 325 0.06 -19.94 -8.42
N ALA A 326 0.83 -19.77 -7.35
CA ALA A 326 0.31 -19.42 -6.03
C ALA A 326 1.30 -18.50 -5.32
N ASP A 327 0.80 -17.64 -4.43
CA ASP A 327 1.64 -16.82 -3.56
C ASP A 327 1.52 -17.27 -2.10
N ILE A 328 2.57 -16.97 -1.33
CA ILE A 328 2.63 -17.24 0.13
C ILE A 328 2.27 -16.01 0.97
N ALA A 329 1.43 -15.11 0.42
CA ALA A 329 1.00 -13.92 1.15
C ALA A 329 0.02 -14.28 2.27
N TYR A 330 0.00 -13.50 3.34
CA TYR A 330 -0.83 -13.75 4.53
C TYR A 330 -0.54 -15.09 5.24
N HIS A 331 0.64 -15.69 5.04
CA HIS A 331 1.02 -16.91 5.74
C HIS A 331 1.66 -16.59 7.09
N ASP A 332 0.86 -16.46 8.15
CA ASP A 332 1.32 -16.15 9.51
C ASP A 332 1.18 -17.31 10.52
N ASP A 333 0.49 -18.41 10.21
CA ASP A 333 0.37 -19.61 11.07
C ASP A 333 1.73 -20.23 11.34
N SER A 334 2.59 -20.21 10.33
CA SER A 334 3.99 -20.66 10.44
C SER A 334 4.82 -19.86 11.46
N MET A 335 4.31 -18.74 11.95
CA MET A 335 4.96 -17.88 12.94
C MET A 335 4.43 -18.08 14.36
N LYS A 336 3.43 -18.97 14.56
CA LYS A 336 2.83 -19.23 15.89
C LYS A 336 3.79 -19.99 16.81
N ASP A 337 4.45 -21.02 16.30
CA ASP A 337 5.41 -21.83 17.04
C ASP A 337 6.52 -22.41 16.16
N GLU A 338 7.63 -22.83 16.77
CA GLU A 338 8.82 -23.32 16.08
C GLU A 338 8.57 -24.64 15.33
N ALA A 339 7.71 -25.52 15.84
CA ALA A 339 7.41 -26.80 15.23
C ALA A 339 6.58 -26.63 13.95
N GLY A 340 5.55 -25.77 14.00
CA GLY A 340 4.75 -25.35 12.85
C GLY A 340 5.61 -24.68 11.79
N GLY A 341 6.45 -23.72 12.20
CA GLY A 341 7.41 -23.07 11.31
C GLY A 341 8.36 -24.06 10.61
N THR A 342 8.91 -25.02 11.35
CA THR A 342 9.79 -26.05 10.78
C THR A 342 9.08 -26.89 9.72
N LYS A 343 7.85 -27.37 10.00
CA LYS A 343 7.05 -28.14 9.02
C LYS A 343 6.74 -27.32 7.78
N TYR A 344 6.34 -26.06 7.97
CA TYR A 344 6.04 -25.12 6.89
C TYR A 344 7.22 -24.94 5.93
N PHE A 345 8.41 -24.61 6.44
CA PHE A 345 9.58 -24.42 5.59
C PHE A 345 10.08 -25.71 4.96
N ASN A 346 9.95 -26.86 5.64
CA ASN A 346 10.28 -28.15 5.04
C ASN A 346 9.38 -28.48 3.85
N ASN A 347 8.07 -28.27 3.97
CA ASN A 347 7.12 -28.45 2.88
C ASN A 347 7.39 -27.49 1.71
N LEU A 348 7.58 -26.20 1.99
CA LEU A 348 7.92 -25.23 0.95
C LEU A 348 9.24 -25.56 0.27
N LYS A 349 10.26 -26.00 1.02
CA LYS A 349 11.54 -26.44 0.46
C LYS A 349 11.36 -27.64 -0.47
N ALA A 350 10.52 -28.60 -0.10
CA ALA A 350 10.20 -29.75 -0.95
C ALA A 350 9.54 -29.29 -2.26
N LEU A 351 8.56 -28.38 -2.20
CA LEU A 351 7.91 -27.81 -3.37
C LEU A 351 8.89 -27.02 -4.25
N LEU A 352 9.78 -26.22 -3.66
CA LEU A 352 10.79 -25.43 -4.38
C LEU A 352 11.94 -26.25 -4.95
N ASN A 353 12.07 -27.52 -4.58
CA ASN A 353 12.99 -28.47 -5.18
C ASN A 353 12.35 -29.29 -6.31
N ASP A 354 11.03 -29.26 -6.44
CA ASP A 354 10.30 -29.95 -7.49
C ASP A 354 10.09 -29.03 -8.71
N ASN A 355 10.55 -29.47 -9.88
CA ASN A 355 10.44 -28.70 -11.13
C ASN A 355 8.98 -28.37 -11.52
N ARG A 356 8.01 -29.14 -11.03
CA ARG A 356 6.59 -28.87 -11.24
C ARG A 356 6.12 -27.62 -10.51
N TYR A 357 6.69 -27.27 -9.36
CA TYR A 357 6.18 -26.14 -8.55
C TYR A 357 7.18 -24.99 -8.40
N LYS A 358 8.49 -25.28 -8.46
CA LYS A 358 9.58 -24.32 -8.20
C LYS A 358 9.43 -22.98 -8.91
N LYS A 359 8.96 -22.97 -10.16
CA LYS A 359 8.82 -21.76 -10.99
C LYS A 359 7.51 -20.99 -10.77
N ARG A 360 6.62 -21.51 -9.91
CA ARG A 360 5.21 -21.12 -9.83
C ARG A 360 4.74 -20.68 -8.43
N ILE A 361 5.66 -20.65 -7.47
CA ILE A 361 5.41 -20.12 -6.13
C ILE A 361 5.98 -18.70 -6.05
N LEU A 362 5.15 -17.74 -5.65
CA LEU A 362 5.50 -16.32 -5.57
C LEU A 362 5.59 -15.87 -4.11
N PHE A 363 6.48 -14.92 -3.82
CA PHE A 363 6.46 -14.22 -2.55
C PHE A 363 5.44 -13.10 -2.58
N GLY A 364 4.68 -12.94 -1.50
CA GLY A 364 3.77 -11.83 -1.27
C GLY A 364 3.59 -11.62 0.22
N THR A 365 2.98 -10.50 0.62
CA THR A 365 2.85 -10.18 2.04
C THR A 365 1.45 -9.83 2.52
N ASP A 366 0.56 -9.48 1.60
CA ASP A 366 -0.80 -9.04 1.89
C ASP A 366 -0.86 -7.79 2.81
N PHE A 367 0.14 -6.91 2.67
CA PHE A 367 0.18 -5.61 3.34
C PHE A 367 -1.09 -4.81 3.03
N PHE A 368 -1.76 -4.12 3.94
CA PHE A 368 -1.79 -4.21 5.42
C PHE A 368 -3.12 -4.85 5.89
N LEU A 369 -3.90 -5.39 4.96
CA LEU A 369 -5.35 -5.56 5.06
C LEU A 369 -5.78 -6.72 5.96
N VAL A 370 -5.03 -7.80 5.94
CA VAL A 370 -5.29 -9.00 6.74
C VAL A 370 -4.10 -9.29 7.66
N ARG A 371 -2.88 -8.88 7.27
CA ARG A 371 -1.69 -8.94 8.11
C ARG A 371 -1.64 -7.78 9.12
N MET A 372 -2.55 -7.82 10.09
CA MET A 372 -2.55 -6.90 11.24
C MET A 372 -1.33 -7.13 12.13
N ARG A 373 -0.74 -8.33 12.04
CA ARG A 373 0.16 -8.86 13.06
C ARG A 373 1.64 -8.51 12.92
N ILE A 374 2.11 -7.96 11.79
CA ILE A 374 3.56 -7.77 11.52
C ILE A 374 3.79 -6.59 10.56
N ARG A 375 4.81 -5.77 10.85
CA ARG A 375 5.34 -4.75 9.92
C ARG A 375 5.88 -5.37 8.65
N GLU A 376 5.79 -4.64 7.54
CA GLU A 376 6.27 -5.12 6.25
C GLU A 376 7.74 -5.54 6.28
N LYS A 377 8.63 -4.69 6.79
CA LYS A 377 10.06 -5.00 6.87
C LYS A 377 10.37 -6.25 7.69
N ASN A 378 9.59 -6.51 8.74
CA ASN A 378 9.80 -7.65 9.63
C ASN A 378 9.32 -8.95 8.99
N HIS A 379 8.21 -8.89 8.23
CA HIS A 379 7.74 -10.02 7.44
C HIS A 379 8.77 -10.44 6.38
N TRP A 380 9.34 -9.48 5.64
CA TRP A 380 10.45 -9.73 4.71
C TRP A 380 11.64 -10.41 5.41
N LYS A 381 12.12 -9.84 6.52
CA LYS A 381 13.23 -10.40 7.29
C LYS A 381 12.95 -11.81 7.81
N TRP A 382 11.72 -12.09 8.24
CA TRP A 382 11.35 -13.38 8.80
C TRP A 382 11.48 -14.51 7.75
N PHE A 383 11.01 -14.27 6.52
CA PHE A 383 11.15 -15.19 5.40
C PHE A 383 12.59 -15.25 4.87
N GLU A 384 13.26 -14.10 4.71
CA GLU A 384 14.64 -14.01 4.22
C GLU A 384 15.63 -14.80 5.11
N LYS A 385 15.43 -14.78 6.44
CA LYS A 385 16.26 -15.54 7.40
C LYS A 385 16.06 -17.07 7.32
N ARG A 386 14.90 -17.54 6.87
CA ARG A 386 14.50 -18.96 6.95
C ARG A 386 14.53 -19.69 5.60
N PHE A 387 14.53 -18.97 4.48
CA PHE A 387 14.80 -19.55 3.18
C PHE A 387 16.30 -19.69 2.91
N THR A 388 16.67 -20.65 2.07
CA THR A 388 18.00 -20.62 1.44
C THR A 388 18.07 -19.44 0.46
N GLY A 389 19.24 -18.81 0.31
CA GLY A 389 19.43 -17.70 -0.64
C GLY A 389 18.89 -17.97 -2.05
N PRO A 390 19.17 -19.14 -2.67
CA PRO A 390 18.62 -19.50 -3.97
C PRO A 390 17.10 -19.63 -4.01
N HIS A 391 16.48 -20.22 -2.99
CA HIS A 391 15.02 -20.36 -2.92
C HIS A 391 14.32 -19.02 -2.73
N PHE A 392 14.86 -18.15 -1.87
CA PHE A 392 14.29 -16.83 -1.67
C PHE A 392 14.37 -15.99 -2.95
N LYS A 393 15.51 -16.02 -3.65
CA LYS A 393 15.69 -15.38 -4.96
C LYS A 393 14.73 -15.96 -6.01
N GLN A 394 14.44 -17.27 -5.97
CA GLN A 394 13.50 -17.89 -6.91
C GLN A 394 12.11 -17.26 -6.78
N ILE A 395 11.56 -17.18 -5.56
CA ILE A 395 10.18 -16.72 -5.33
C ILE A 395 10.03 -15.20 -5.32
N THR A 396 11.09 -14.44 -5.02
CA THR A 396 11.07 -12.97 -4.97
C THR A 396 11.58 -12.31 -6.24
N GLU A 397 12.48 -12.93 -7.00
CA GLU A 397 13.08 -12.30 -8.20
C GLU A 397 12.77 -13.08 -9.48
N THR A 398 12.87 -14.40 -9.48
CA THR A 398 12.84 -15.16 -10.74
C THR A 398 11.42 -15.44 -11.23
N ASN A 399 10.57 -16.00 -10.35
CA ASN A 399 9.19 -16.37 -10.68
C ASN A 399 8.31 -15.16 -11.03
N PRO A 400 8.41 -14.02 -10.30
CA PRO A 400 7.59 -12.85 -10.60
C PRO A 400 7.84 -12.28 -12.00
N LEU A 401 9.08 -12.34 -12.51
CA LEU A 401 9.39 -11.89 -13.88
C LEU A 401 8.62 -12.70 -14.93
N ASP A 402 8.46 -14.00 -14.73
CA ASP A 402 7.76 -14.88 -15.66
C ASP A 402 6.24 -14.76 -15.52
N PHE A 403 5.74 -14.62 -14.29
CA PHE A 403 4.33 -14.38 -13.99
C PHE A 403 3.83 -13.07 -14.62
N LEU A 404 4.53 -11.96 -14.38
CA LEU A 404 4.17 -10.64 -14.91
C LEU A 404 4.44 -10.49 -16.41
N GLY A 405 5.34 -11.29 -16.99
CA GLY A 405 5.79 -11.12 -18.37
C GLY A 405 6.84 -10.02 -18.54
N MET A 406 7.70 -9.83 -17.53
CA MET A 406 8.78 -8.85 -17.54
C MET A 406 9.87 -9.20 -18.58
N PRO A 407 10.58 -8.21 -19.12
CA PRO A 407 11.74 -8.47 -19.96
C PRO A 407 12.83 -9.23 -19.18
N LYS A 408 13.51 -10.18 -19.83
CA LYS A 408 14.53 -11.04 -19.20
C LYS A 408 15.55 -11.53 -20.21
N GLY A 409 16.81 -11.12 -20.09
CA GLY A 409 17.82 -11.39 -21.11
C GLY A 409 17.37 -10.86 -22.48
N ASN A 410 17.28 -11.74 -23.48
CA ASN A 410 16.79 -11.40 -24.83
C ASN A 410 15.26 -11.44 -24.96
N ARG A 411 14.52 -11.86 -23.91
CA ARG A 411 13.05 -11.89 -23.93
C ARG A 411 12.51 -10.48 -23.85
N LYS A 412 11.71 -10.10 -24.87
CA LYS A 412 10.93 -8.85 -24.89
C LYS A 412 9.84 -8.85 -23.80
N PRO A 413 9.41 -7.68 -23.31
CA PRO A 413 8.26 -7.61 -22.40
C PRO A 413 7.01 -8.19 -23.07
N ALA A 414 6.16 -8.83 -22.28
CA ALA A 414 4.81 -9.18 -22.71
C ALA A 414 3.96 -7.91 -22.94
N TRP A 415 2.83 -8.06 -23.63
CA TRP A 415 2.01 -6.92 -24.06
C TRP A 415 1.57 -6.01 -22.89
N ASN A 416 1.13 -6.58 -21.77
CA ASN A 416 0.76 -5.84 -20.57
C ASN A 416 1.92 -4.98 -20.02
N ILE A 417 3.15 -5.52 -20.00
CA ILE A 417 4.34 -4.79 -19.56
C ILE A 417 4.81 -3.77 -20.62
N ALA A 418 4.70 -4.10 -21.91
CA ALA A 418 5.00 -3.15 -22.98
C ALA A 418 4.08 -1.93 -22.93
N ASN A 419 2.79 -2.14 -22.60
CA ASN A 419 1.84 -1.05 -22.37
C ASN A 419 2.14 -0.26 -21.11
N TYR A 420 2.56 -0.90 -20.02
CA TYR A 420 3.04 -0.20 -18.82
C TYR A 420 4.21 0.74 -19.14
N ILE A 421 5.20 0.25 -19.89
CA ILE A 421 6.36 1.03 -20.32
C ILE A 421 5.91 2.20 -21.18
N GLN A 422 4.98 1.97 -22.12
CA GLN A 422 4.39 3.03 -22.95
C GLN A 422 3.64 4.07 -22.11
N PHE A 423 2.84 3.63 -21.13
CA PHE A 423 2.08 4.51 -20.24
C PHE A 423 3.01 5.44 -19.47
N VAL A 424 4.06 4.91 -18.84
CA VAL A 424 5.05 5.72 -18.11
C VAL A 424 5.72 6.73 -19.05
N ARG A 425 6.12 6.29 -20.25
CA ARG A 425 6.73 7.19 -21.25
C ARG A 425 5.79 8.31 -21.69
N MET A 426 4.53 8.01 -22.00
CA MET A 426 3.56 9.02 -22.46
C MET A 426 3.19 10.04 -21.38
N HIS A 427 3.41 9.69 -20.12
CA HIS A 427 3.11 10.53 -18.96
C HIS A 427 4.38 10.88 -18.17
N SER A 428 5.54 10.89 -18.84
CA SER A 428 6.81 11.11 -18.17
C SER A 428 6.89 12.50 -17.52
N ASP A 429 6.18 13.48 -18.08
CA ASP A 429 6.00 14.83 -17.54
C ASP A 429 5.31 14.85 -16.16
N LYS A 430 4.56 13.80 -15.82
CA LYS A 430 3.82 13.65 -14.56
C LYS A 430 4.52 12.75 -13.53
N MET A 431 5.68 12.19 -13.87
CA MET A 431 6.46 11.37 -12.94
C MET A 431 6.83 12.17 -11.68
N LYS A 432 6.80 11.51 -10.51
CA LYS A 432 7.15 12.12 -9.22
C LYS A 432 8.46 11.59 -8.64
N SER A 433 9.07 10.61 -9.29
CA SER A 433 10.40 10.10 -8.95
C SER A 433 11.05 9.51 -10.19
N THR A 434 12.37 9.34 -10.13
CA THR A 434 13.14 8.75 -11.23
C THR A 434 12.80 7.27 -11.39
N ALA A 435 12.74 6.79 -12.63
CA ALA A 435 12.60 5.38 -12.91
C ALA A 435 13.82 4.57 -12.46
N GLY A 436 13.59 3.30 -12.11
CA GLY A 436 14.69 2.36 -11.86
C GLY A 436 15.44 1.96 -13.14
N PRO A 437 16.70 1.47 -13.05
CA PRO A 437 17.54 1.18 -14.22
C PRO A 437 16.93 0.20 -15.23
N TRP A 438 16.11 -0.74 -14.75
CA TRP A 438 15.46 -1.72 -15.63
C TRP A 438 14.44 -1.05 -16.56
N LEU A 439 13.68 -0.07 -16.05
CA LEU A 439 12.63 0.60 -16.80
C LEU A 439 13.23 1.59 -17.79
N GLU A 440 14.27 2.33 -17.40
CA GLU A 440 15.04 3.18 -18.32
C GLU A 440 15.55 2.37 -19.51
N LYS A 441 16.18 1.21 -19.24
CA LYS A 441 16.62 0.29 -20.29
C LYS A 441 15.47 -0.20 -21.14
N ALA A 442 14.35 -0.60 -20.54
CA ALA A 442 13.19 -1.11 -21.27
C ALA A 442 12.56 -0.05 -22.19
N VAL A 443 12.49 1.21 -21.76
CA VAL A 443 12.03 2.33 -22.60
C VAL A 443 12.98 2.54 -23.79
N ILE A 444 14.29 2.54 -23.56
CA ILE A 444 15.29 2.69 -24.63
C ILE A 444 15.23 1.51 -25.61
N ASP A 445 15.12 0.27 -25.10
CA ASP A 445 15.04 -0.93 -25.92
C ASP A 445 13.78 -0.93 -26.82
N GLN A 446 12.67 -0.36 -26.33
CA GLN A 446 11.39 -0.34 -27.05
C GLN A 446 11.22 0.87 -27.99
N PHE A 447 11.75 2.04 -27.63
CA PHE A 447 11.48 3.30 -28.33
C PHE A 447 12.74 4.06 -28.81
N GLY A 448 13.94 3.53 -28.54
CA GLY A 448 15.21 4.15 -28.92
C GLY A 448 15.77 5.13 -27.88
N ARG A 449 17.04 5.53 -28.07
CA ARG A 449 17.79 6.36 -27.10
C ARG A 449 17.21 7.75 -26.87
N SER A 450 16.49 8.30 -27.85
CA SER A 450 15.84 9.62 -27.73
C SER A 450 14.61 9.60 -26.82
N ALA A 451 14.11 8.42 -26.44
CA ALA A 451 12.94 8.25 -25.59
C ALA A 451 13.28 8.17 -24.09
N ALA A 452 14.44 8.69 -23.65
CA ALA A 452 14.87 8.62 -22.26
C ALA A 452 13.84 9.24 -21.29
N LEU A 453 13.66 8.60 -20.15
CA LEU A 453 12.80 9.12 -19.08
C LEU A 453 13.49 10.27 -18.33
N PRO A 454 12.72 11.18 -17.70
CA PRO A 454 13.26 12.31 -16.98
C PRO A 454 14.25 11.91 -15.88
N LYS A 455 15.40 12.58 -15.88
CA LYS A 455 16.38 12.48 -14.79
C LYS A 455 15.91 13.25 -13.57
N LYS A 456 16.55 13.02 -12.41
CA LYS A 456 16.20 13.72 -11.15
C LYS A 456 16.20 15.24 -11.29
N SER A 457 17.17 15.81 -12.02
CA SER A 457 17.25 17.25 -12.30
C SER A 457 16.08 17.76 -13.14
N GLU A 458 15.54 16.93 -14.04
CA GLU A 458 14.42 17.28 -14.93
C GLU A 458 13.07 17.13 -14.21
N LEU A 459 12.93 16.16 -13.30
CA LEU A 459 11.77 16.08 -12.40
C LEU A 459 11.69 17.28 -11.45
N ALA A 460 12.86 17.78 -11.04
CA ALA A 460 12.99 19.03 -10.31
C ALA A 460 13.00 20.26 -11.24
N ALA A 461 12.89 20.14 -12.57
CA ALA A 461 12.94 21.31 -13.46
C ALA A 461 11.71 22.22 -13.32
N ASN A 462 10.61 21.69 -12.77
CA ASN A 462 9.47 22.49 -12.30
C ASN A 462 9.70 23.04 -10.87
N TRP A 463 10.93 23.05 -10.38
CA TRP A 463 11.40 23.67 -9.14
C TRP A 463 12.60 24.54 -9.52
N ASP A 464 12.30 25.72 -10.06
CA ASP A 464 13.27 26.63 -10.66
C ASP A 464 13.44 27.85 -9.75
N TRP A 465 14.70 28.16 -9.39
CA TRP A 465 15.02 29.34 -8.58
C TRP A 465 14.67 30.65 -9.30
N ASN A 466 14.62 30.64 -10.63
CA ASN A 466 14.23 31.80 -11.42
C ASN A 466 12.71 32.00 -11.47
N ASN A 467 11.91 30.97 -11.12
CA ASN A 467 10.50 31.15 -10.90
C ASN A 467 10.28 31.75 -9.49
N LYS A 468 9.86 33.02 -9.45
CA LYS A 468 9.65 33.75 -8.19
C LYS A 468 8.71 33.04 -7.23
N ALA A 469 7.66 32.37 -7.70
CA ALA A 469 6.76 31.62 -6.83
C ALA A 469 7.47 30.46 -6.14
N HIS A 470 8.41 29.81 -6.83
CA HIS A 470 9.14 28.65 -6.31
C HIS A 470 10.24 29.11 -5.35
N ALA A 471 11.02 30.12 -5.74
CA ALA A 471 12.03 30.72 -4.87
C ALA A 471 11.41 31.29 -3.58
N TYR A 472 10.30 32.02 -3.68
CA TYR A 472 9.62 32.54 -2.49
C TYR A 472 8.96 31.45 -1.66
N CYS A 473 8.41 30.40 -2.28
CA CYS A 473 7.92 29.24 -1.53
C CYS A 473 9.05 28.59 -0.72
N TYR A 474 10.23 28.41 -1.33
CA TYR A 474 11.41 27.93 -0.62
C TYR A 474 11.83 28.87 0.51
N LEU A 475 11.99 30.17 0.26
CA LEU A 475 12.44 31.14 1.27
C LEU A 475 11.49 31.17 2.48
N PHE A 476 10.18 31.13 2.23
CA PHE A 476 9.17 31.04 3.29
C PHE A 476 9.34 29.76 4.15
N LEU A 477 9.57 28.62 3.51
CA LEU A 477 9.74 27.34 4.20
C LEU A 477 11.11 27.24 4.89
N GLU A 478 12.15 27.82 4.31
CA GLU A 478 13.49 27.87 4.89
C GLU A 478 13.49 28.64 6.21
N GLU A 479 12.74 29.73 6.31
CA GLU A 479 12.75 30.62 7.48
C GLU A 479 12.29 29.95 8.78
N GLY A 480 11.50 28.87 8.72
CA GLY A 480 11.06 28.18 9.94
C GLY A 480 10.59 26.73 9.81
N GLN A 481 10.52 26.17 8.60
CA GLN A 481 9.94 24.85 8.35
C GLN A 481 10.99 23.79 8.03
N LEU A 482 12.10 24.16 7.39
CA LEU A 482 13.20 23.26 7.09
C LEU A 482 14.18 23.14 8.27
N SER A 483 14.56 21.91 8.60
CA SER A 483 15.66 21.62 9.53
C SER A 483 17.02 22.03 8.95
N LYS A 484 18.03 22.20 9.82
CA LYS A 484 19.40 22.51 9.39
C LYS A 484 19.93 21.51 8.34
N TYR A 485 19.66 20.22 8.52
CA TYR A 485 20.07 19.17 7.58
C TYR A 485 19.42 19.29 6.20
N GLN A 486 18.16 19.71 6.14
CA GLN A 486 17.43 19.90 4.88
C GLN A 486 17.98 21.12 4.11
N LYS A 487 18.32 22.21 4.81
CA LYS A 487 18.89 23.44 4.22
C LYS A 487 20.26 23.23 3.57
N GLU A 488 21.03 22.26 4.04
CA GLU A 488 22.35 21.92 3.47
C GLU A 488 22.25 21.16 2.12
N LYS A 489 21.05 20.83 1.65
CA LYS A 489 20.86 20.15 0.37
C LYS A 489 20.81 21.14 -0.81
N PRO A 490 21.20 20.71 -2.03
CA PRO A 490 20.97 21.51 -3.23
C PRO A 490 19.49 21.82 -3.42
N PHE A 491 19.16 23.00 -3.95
CA PHE A 491 17.79 23.47 -4.12
C PHE A 491 16.91 22.45 -4.85
N GLU A 492 17.41 21.80 -5.89
CA GLU A 492 16.72 20.78 -6.68
C GLU A 492 16.36 19.53 -5.85
N VAL A 493 17.16 19.23 -4.83
CA VAL A 493 16.88 18.14 -3.89
C VAL A 493 15.84 18.56 -2.86
N ILE A 494 15.82 19.83 -2.47
CA ILE A 494 14.86 20.36 -1.49
C ILE A 494 13.44 20.27 -2.01
N GLY A 495 13.21 20.54 -3.31
CA GLY A 495 11.91 20.39 -3.94
C GLY A 495 11.27 19.00 -3.73
N MET A 496 12.10 17.97 -3.51
CA MET A 496 11.68 16.57 -3.31
C MET A 496 11.40 16.19 -1.84
N PHE A 497 11.49 17.13 -0.90
CA PHE A 497 10.92 16.91 0.44
C PHE A 497 9.40 16.99 0.39
N LYS A 498 8.74 16.33 1.33
CA LYS A 498 7.28 16.33 1.45
C LYS A 498 6.82 17.33 2.51
N MET A 499 5.56 17.75 2.44
CA MET A 499 4.97 18.63 3.46
C MET A 499 5.08 18.04 4.88
N ARG A 500 4.94 16.72 5.02
CA ARG A 500 5.13 16.02 6.30
C ARG A 500 6.55 16.05 6.87
N ASP A 501 7.53 16.43 6.07
CA ASP A 501 8.93 16.55 6.49
C ASP A 501 9.24 17.95 7.08
N LEU A 502 8.23 18.82 7.20
CA LEU A 502 8.35 20.20 7.66
C LEU A 502 7.97 20.37 9.14
N SER A 503 8.57 21.36 9.81
CA SER A 503 8.45 21.54 11.26
C SER A 503 7.03 21.83 11.77
N TYR A 504 6.18 22.52 11.00
CA TYR A 504 4.78 22.76 11.38
C TYR A 504 3.98 21.46 11.47
N TRP A 505 4.35 20.45 10.68
CA TRP A 505 3.74 19.12 10.71
C TRP A 505 3.99 18.40 12.03
N GLU A 506 5.15 18.63 12.66
CA GLU A 506 5.49 18.06 13.97
C GLU A 506 4.74 18.75 15.14
N LYS A 507 4.21 19.96 14.93
CA LYS A 507 3.55 20.77 15.98
C LYS A 507 2.02 20.75 15.89
N GLY A 508 1.45 19.99 14.97
CA GLY A 508 0.00 19.87 14.70
C GLY A 508 -0.83 19.07 15.69
N ALA A 509 -0.18 18.48 16.71
CA ALA A 509 -0.73 17.50 17.64
C ALA A 509 -1.83 17.95 18.63
N GLY A 510 -2.50 19.08 18.37
CA GLY A 510 -3.59 19.61 19.19
C GLY A 510 -4.99 19.21 18.68
N PRO A 511 -6.07 19.51 19.42
CA PRO A 511 -7.45 19.40 18.92
C PRO A 511 -7.62 19.87 17.48
N SER A 512 -8.50 19.23 16.68
CA SER A 512 -8.79 19.58 15.27
C SER A 512 -8.85 21.08 14.98
N GLU A 513 -9.43 21.86 15.89
CA GLU A 513 -9.54 23.31 15.77
C GLU A 513 -8.20 24.04 15.81
N ILE A 514 -7.24 23.55 16.60
CA ILE A 514 -5.88 24.09 16.67
C ILE A 514 -5.12 23.74 15.38
N TRP A 515 -5.26 22.51 14.86
CA TRP A 515 -4.64 22.13 13.59
C TRP A 515 -5.18 22.97 12.43
N PHE A 516 -6.50 23.18 12.35
CA PHE A 516 -7.07 24.05 11.33
C PHE A 516 -6.56 25.48 11.43
N ARG A 517 -6.38 26.00 12.65
CA ARG A 517 -5.78 27.32 12.86
C ARG A 517 -4.30 27.35 12.46
N VAL A 518 -3.54 26.27 12.65
CA VAL A 518 -2.14 26.18 12.21
C VAL A 518 -2.08 26.18 10.68
N LEU A 519 -2.89 25.35 10.01
CA LEU A 519 -2.95 25.29 8.55
C LEU A 519 -3.41 26.61 7.94
N GLU A 520 -4.45 27.21 8.54
CA GLU A 520 -4.97 28.53 8.15
C GLU A 520 -3.91 29.61 8.33
N ALA A 521 -3.23 29.66 9.48
CA ALA A 521 -2.14 30.59 9.71
C ALA A 521 -0.96 30.35 8.75
N MET A 522 -0.61 29.11 8.41
CA MET A 522 0.42 28.80 7.43
C MET A 522 0.03 29.31 6.04
N ALA A 523 -1.21 29.06 5.62
CA ALA A 523 -1.75 29.51 4.34
C ALA A 523 -1.84 31.04 4.26
N GLU A 524 -2.35 31.71 5.30
CA GLU A 524 -2.44 33.17 5.40
C GLU A 524 -1.06 33.83 5.42
N LYS A 525 -0.09 33.23 6.14
CA LYS A 525 1.30 33.73 6.17
C LYS A 525 1.97 33.59 4.82
N LEU A 526 1.81 32.45 4.13
CA LEU A 526 2.35 32.29 2.78
C LEU A 526 1.70 33.25 1.79
N ASP A 527 0.37 33.40 1.82
CA ASP A 527 -0.36 34.36 1.01
C ASP A 527 0.12 35.79 1.26
N THR A 528 0.25 36.17 2.52
CA THR A 528 0.73 37.50 2.92
C THR A 528 2.18 37.71 2.49
N PHE A 529 3.05 36.71 2.70
CA PHE A 529 4.44 36.74 2.27
C PHE A 529 4.55 36.97 0.76
N PHE A 530 3.77 36.26 -0.04
CA PHE A 530 3.74 36.44 -1.49
C PHE A 530 3.23 37.82 -1.90
N ARG A 531 2.10 38.27 -1.36
CA ARG A 531 1.56 39.61 -1.66
C ARG A 531 2.50 40.74 -1.26
N THR A 532 3.22 40.58 -0.15
CA THR A 532 4.22 41.56 0.31
C THR A 532 5.45 41.57 -0.60
N ASN A 533 5.72 40.46 -1.30
CA ASN A 533 6.73 40.33 -2.34
C ASN A 533 6.16 40.54 -3.76
N ASN A 534 5.17 41.43 -3.90
CA ASN A 534 4.58 41.87 -5.17
C ASN A 534 3.90 40.75 -5.99
N ALA A 535 3.34 39.75 -5.32
CA ALA A 535 2.44 38.81 -5.98
C ALA A 535 1.04 39.41 -6.16
N GLU A 536 0.48 39.25 -7.35
CA GLU A 536 -0.93 39.47 -7.63
C GLU A 536 -1.66 38.13 -7.78
N TYR A 537 -2.97 38.10 -7.53
CA TYR A 537 -3.77 36.91 -7.79
C TYR A 537 -4.02 36.74 -9.28
N ARG A 538 -3.88 35.51 -9.78
CA ARG A 538 -4.34 35.17 -11.14
C ARG A 538 -5.87 35.19 -11.20
N ASN A 539 -6.41 35.40 -12.42
CA ASN A 539 -7.84 35.47 -12.66
C ASN A 539 -8.61 34.30 -12.04
N GLY A 540 -9.63 34.61 -11.25
CA GLY A 540 -10.49 33.63 -10.56
C GLY A 540 -10.10 33.36 -9.10
N TYR A 541 -8.92 33.80 -8.67
CA TYR A 541 -8.47 33.77 -7.28
C TYR A 541 -8.66 35.12 -6.57
N ASN A 542 -8.87 35.03 -5.26
CA ASN A 542 -8.84 36.11 -4.29
C ASN A 542 -8.19 35.54 -3.02
N SER A 543 -7.99 36.36 -1.98
CA SER A 543 -7.32 35.90 -0.75
C SER A 543 -8.01 34.70 -0.12
N GLU A 544 -9.34 34.70 -0.03
CA GLU A 544 -10.09 33.59 0.56
C GLU A 544 -9.88 32.26 -0.20
N LYS A 545 -10.01 32.27 -1.53
CA LYS A 545 -9.77 31.08 -2.37
C LYS A 545 -8.31 30.64 -2.37
N ALA A 546 -7.38 31.59 -2.35
CA ALA A 546 -5.96 31.33 -2.29
C ALA A 546 -5.60 30.63 -0.98
N VAL A 547 -5.98 31.21 0.15
CA VAL A 547 -5.79 30.64 1.50
C VAL A 547 -6.46 29.27 1.60
N SER A 548 -7.69 29.11 1.11
CA SER A 548 -8.38 27.81 1.10
C SER A 548 -7.62 26.74 0.30
N THR A 549 -7.09 27.11 -0.87
CA THR A 549 -6.30 26.19 -1.72
C THR A 549 -4.97 25.83 -1.08
N LEU A 550 -4.25 26.83 -0.56
CA LEU A 550 -2.99 26.63 0.16
C LEU A 550 -3.19 25.79 1.42
N LYS A 551 -4.26 26.01 2.18
CA LYS A 551 -4.62 25.23 3.36
C LYS A 551 -4.75 23.74 3.03
N LYS A 552 -5.41 23.40 1.92
CA LYS A 552 -5.51 22.02 1.42
C LYS A 552 -4.15 21.45 1.00
N ALA A 553 -3.31 22.26 0.37
CA ALA A 553 -1.97 21.84 -0.03
C ALA A 553 -1.08 21.59 1.19
N PHE A 554 -1.13 22.49 2.18
CA PHE A 554 -0.43 22.32 3.45
C PHE A 554 -0.91 21.06 4.17
N ASP A 555 -2.21 20.76 4.19
CA ASP A 555 -2.78 19.56 4.84
C ASP A 555 -2.47 18.23 4.10
N ASN A 556 -1.86 18.29 2.92
CA ASN A 556 -1.48 17.09 2.17
C ASN A 556 -0.03 16.69 2.49
N GLY A 557 0.14 15.86 3.51
CA GLY A 557 1.45 15.38 3.95
C GLY A 557 2.28 14.64 2.88
N ALA A 558 1.64 14.09 1.84
CA ALA A 558 2.32 13.42 0.72
C ALA A 558 2.80 14.36 -0.38
N LEU A 559 2.32 15.61 -0.41
CA LEU A 559 2.65 16.61 -1.42
C LEU A 559 4.13 16.99 -1.33
N TYR A 560 4.82 17.02 -2.47
CA TYR A 560 6.21 17.49 -2.53
C TYR A 560 6.28 19.02 -2.51
N LEU A 561 7.38 19.59 -2.02
CA LEU A 561 7.56 21.05 -1.99
C LEU A 561 7.47 21.66 -3.39
N HIS A 562 8.00 20.96 -4.41
CA HIS A 562 7.88 21.42 -5.79
C HIS A 562 6.44 21.41 -6.32
N GLU A 563 5.57 20.55 -5.79
CA GLU A 563 4.16 20.53 -6.14
C GLU A 563 3.41 21.66 -5.44
N LEU A 564 3.73 21.94 -4.16
CA LEU A 564 3.21 23.14 -3.48
C LEU A 564 3.55 24.41 -4.26
N ALA A 565 4.80 24.56 -4.69
CA ALA A 565 5.20 25.73 -5.49
C ALA A 565 4.53 25.79 -6.87
N ALA A 566 4.23 24.65 -7.48
CA ALA A 566 3.44 24.61 -8.71
C ALA A 566 1.98 25.04 -8.47
N GLU A 567 1.36 24.66 -7.34
CA GLU A 567 0.04 25.18 -6.94
C GLU A 567 0.09 26.69 -6.70
N CYS A 568 1.12 27.17 -6.01
CA CYS A 568 1.39 28.60 -5.85
C CYS A 568 1.47 29.33 -7.19
N SER A 569 2.17 28.77 -8.19
CA SER A 569 2.25 29.35 -9.54
C SER A 569 0.90 29.45 -10.27
N LYS A 570 -0.11 28.65 -9.88
CA LYS A 570 -1.49 28.75 -10.41
C LYS A 570 -2.33 29.82 -9.72
N ILE A 571 -2.00 30.14 -8.47
CA ILE A 571 -2.73 31.11 -7.66
C ILE A 571 -2.16 32.52 -7.88
N TYR A 572 -0.84 32.64 -7.97
CA TYR A 572 -0.12 33.90 -7.95
C TYR A 572 0.62 34.18 -9.26
N ILE A 573 0.74 35.46 -9.59
CA ILE A 573 1.65 35.98 -10.62
C ILE A 573 2.55 37.01 -9.96
N PHE A 574 3.85 36.92 -10.23
CA PHE A 574 4.84 37.86 -9.69
C PHE A 574 5.34 38.72 -10.84
N ASN A 575 5.21 40.03 -10.70
CA ASN A 575 5.66 41.01 -11.69
C ASN A 575 7.19 41.13 -11.72
#